data_AF-A0A1W1V8R5-F1
#
_entry.id   AF-A0A1W1V8R5-F1
#
_cell.length_a   1.000
_cell.length_b   1.000
_cell.length_c   1.000
_cell.angle_alpha   90.00
_cell.angle_beta   90.00
_cell.angle_gamma   90.00
#
_symmetry.space_group_name_H-M   'P 1'
#
loop_
_entity.id
_entity.type
_entity.pdbx_description
1 polymer ?
#
loop_
_entity_poly.entity_id
_entity_poly.type
_entity_poly.pdbx_seq_one_letter_code
_entity_poly.pdbx_strand_id
1 'polypeptide(L)' 'MEETLALYLARQARSLNLDLPALEEATPEQLRDFARVALQELAALGLGAAEGEVGCWAVPRSPQN' A
#
# COMPACT_ATOMS: atom_id res chain seq x y z
N MET A 1 11.15 -4.59 -16.18
CA MET A 1 9.78 -4.88 -15.71
C MET A 1 9.54 -4.21 -14.36
N GLU A 2 10.40 -4.42 -13.36
CA GLU A 2 10.31 -3.71 -12.06
C GLU A 2 10.38 -2.19 -12.17
N GLU A 3 11.24 -1.65 -13.02
CA GLU A 3 11.38 -0.19 -13.22
C GLU A 3 10.11 0.46 -13.80
N THR A 4 9.36 -0.29 -14.62
CA THR A 4 8.05 0.13 -15.17
C THR A 4 6.97 0.14 -14.09
N LEU A 5 6.95 -0.87 -13.21
CA LEU A 5 6.05 -0.92 -12.07
C LEU A 5 6.33 0.23 -11.09
N ALA A 6 7.60 0.45 -10.76
CA ALA A 6 8.01 1.52 -9.84
C ALA A 6 7.55 2.89 -10.35
N LEU A 7 7.72 3.15 -11.66
CA LEU A 7 7.25 4.39 -12.29
C LEU A 7 5.72 4.51 -12.29
N TYR A 8 5.00 3.42 -12.54
CA TYR A 8 3.54 3.40 -12.51
C TYR A 8 3.01 3.71 -11.09
N LEU A 9 3.53 3.04 -10.07
CA LEU A 9 3.15 3.27 -8.68
C LEU A 9 3.50 4.69 -8.22
N ALA A 10 4.66 5.23 -8.61
CA ALA A 10 5.03 6.60 -8.31
C ALA A 10 4.05 7.62 -8.93
N ARG A 11 3.57 7.38 -10.15
CA ARG A 11 2.54 8.23 -10.79
C ARG A 11 1.21 8.14 -10.07
N GLN A 12 0.83 6.95 -9.59
CA GLN A 12 -0.42 6.77 -8.87
C GLN A 12 -0.38 7.35 -7.45
N ALA A 13 0.75 7.28 -6.76
CA ALA A 13 0.94 7.98 -5.49
C ALA A 13 0.72 9.48 -5.68
N ARG A 14 1.34 10.05 -6.72
CA ARG A 14 1.21 11.48 -7.04
C ARG A 14 -0.21 11.90 -7.43
N SER A 15 -0.96 11.07 -8.16
CA SER A 15 -2.35 11.36 -8.52
C SER A 15 -3.28 11.37 -7.31
N LEU A 16 -2.91 10.65 -6.25
CA LEU A 16 -3.62 10.61 -4.97
C LEU A 16 -3.05 11.59 -3.93
N ASN A 17 -2.08 12.43 -4.31
CA ASN A 17 -1.38 13.37 -3.43
C ASN A 17 -0.65 12.68 -2.26
N LEU A 18 -0.12 11.47 -2.49
CA LEU A 18 0.59 10.63 -1.52
C LEU A 18 2.12 10.79 -1.62
N ASP A 19 2.58 12.03 -1.78
CA ASP A 19 4.01 12.34 -1.74
C ASP A 19 4.49 12.20 -0.28
N LEU A 20 5.76 11.83 -0.04
CA LEU A 20 6.32 11.63 1.31
C LEU A 20 5.95 12.73 2.35
N PRO A 21 5.88 14.03 2.02
CA PRO A 21 5.44 15.06 2.97
C PRO A 21 3.92 15.07 3.22
N ALA A 22 3.12 14.61 2.25
CA ALA A 22 1.66 14.62 2.30
C ALA A 22 1.07 13.30 2.83
N LEU A 23 1.91 12.27 3.00
CA LEU A 23 1.49 10.97 3.50
C LEU A 23 0.92 11.02 4.92
N GLU A 24 1.43 11.90 5.78
CA GLU A 24 0.90 12.08 7.14
C GLU A 24 -0.51 12.70 7.16
N GLU A 25 -0.87 13.45 6.12
CA GLU A 25 -2.19 14.08 5.97
C GLU A 25 -3.14 13.24 5.10
N ALA A 26 -2.66 12.12 4.55
CA ALA A 26 -3.43 11.28 3.65
C ALA A 26 -4.65 10.68 4.38
N THR A 27 -5.81 10.79 3.75
CA THR A 27 -7.01 10.18 4.30
C THR A 27 -6.93 8.65 4.18
N PRO A 28 -7.61 7.90 5.08
CA PRO A 28 -7.70 6.44 4.97
C PRO A 28 -8.19 5.96 3.60
N GLU A 29 -9.06 6.73 2.94
CA GLU A 29 -9.59 6.42 1.61
C GLU A 29 -8.52 6.52 0.53
N GLN A 30 -7.68 7.57 0.57
CA GLN A 30 -6.56 7.73 -0.38
C GLN A 30 -5.55 6.58 -0.25
N LEU A 31 -5.23 6.21 1.00
CA LEU A 31 -4.34 5.08 1.29
C LEU A 31 -4.94 3.76 0.81
N ARG A 32 -6.23 3.54 1.03
CA ARG A 32 -6.95 2.34 0.57
C ARG A 32 -6.96 2.24 -0.96
N ASP A 33 -7.21 3.34 -1.65
CA ASP A 33 -7.23 3.37 -3.11
C ASP A 33 -5.85 3.09 -3.71
N PHE A 34 -4.80 3.67 -3.14
CA PHE A 34 -3.43 3.37 -3.55
C PHE A 34 -3.06 1.91 -3.28
N ALA A 35 -3.33 1.40 -2.08
CA ALA A 35 -3.03 0.02 -1.70
C ALA A 35 -3.73 -0.98 -2.62
N ARG A 36 -4.99 -0.70 -3.00
CA ARG A 36 -5.74 -1.54 -3.94
C ARG A 36 -5.05 -1.64 -5.30
N VAL A 37 -4.59 -0.51 -5.86
CA VAL A 37 -3.87 -0.51 -7.14
C VAL A 37 -2.56 -1.26 -7.03
N ALA A 38 -1.77 -1.02 -5.98
CA ALA A 38 -0.50 -1.71 -5.78
C ALA A 38 -0.69 -3.24 -5.67
N LEU A 39 -1.70 -3.69 -4.91
CA LEU A 39 -2.01 -5.10 -4.77
C LEU A 39 -2.50 -5.75 -6.08
N GLN A 40 -3.25 -5.01 -6.90
CA GLN A 40 -3.68 -5.49 -8.23
C GLN A 40 -2.49 -5.71 -9.17
N GLU A 41 -1.55 -4.77 -9.21
CA GLU A 41 -0.34 -4.90 -10.04
C GLU A 41 0.55 -6.05 -9.56
N LEU A 42 0.74 -6.19 -8.24
CA LEU A 42 1.49 -7.31 -7.68
C LEU A 42 0.83 -8.65 -7.99
N ALA A 43 -0.51 -8.73 -7.93
CA ALA A 43 -1.25 -9.93 -8.33
C ALA A 43 -1.09 -10.22 -9.83
N ALA A 44 -1.14 -9.21 -10.70
CA ALA A 44 -0.94 -9.35 -12.14
C ALA A 44 0.49 -9.86 -12.48
N LEU A 45 1.47 -9.55 -11.65
CA LEU A 45 2.84 -10.06 -11.74
C LEU A 45 3.04 -11.45 -11.11
N GLY A 46 1.98 -12.04 -10.53
CA GLY A 46 2.07 -13.32 -9.82
C GLY A 46 2.81 -13.24 -8.49
N LEU A 47 2.99 -12.03 -7.93
CA LEU A 47 3.68 -11.76 -6.66
C LEU A 47 2.70 -11.71 -5.46
N GLY A 48 1.44 -12.07 -5.68
CA GLY A 48 0.43 -12.19 -4.61
C GLY A 48 0.65 -13.47 -3.80
N ALA A 49 0.52 -13.38 -2.48
CA ALA A 49 0.55 -14.55 -1.62
C ALA A 49 -0.59 -15.52 -1.98
N ALA A 50 -0.26 -16.79 -2.22
CA ALA A 50 -1.22 -17.88 -2.09
C ALA A 50 -1.73 -17.86 -0.64
N GLU A 51 -3.06 -17.81 -0.47
CA GLU A 51 -3.83 -17.85 0.79
C GLU A 51 -2.96 -17.94 2.05
N GLY A 52 -2.54 -16.78 2.58
CA GLY A 52 -1.84 -16.74 3.85
C GLY A 52 -2.78 -17.21 4.97
N GLU A 53 -2.31 -18.13 5.80
CA GLU A 53 -3.03 -18.54 7.02
C GLU A 53 -3.45 -17.30 7.80
N VAL A 54 -4.72 -17.28 8.25
CA VAL A 54 -5.29 -16.21 9.07
C VAL A 54 -4.59 -16.21 10.43
N GLY A 55 -3.43 -15.56 10.50
CA GLY A 55 -2.71 -15.28 11.73
C GLY A 55 -3.26 -14.01 12.39
N CYS A 56 -3.40 -14.02 13.72
CA CYS A 56 -3.74 -12.81 14.46
C CYS A 56 -2.50 -11.90 14.53
N TRP A 57 -2.41 -10.94 13.60
CA TRP A 57 -1.30 -9.98 13.51
C TRP A 57 -1.48 -8.72 14.38
N ALA A 58 -2.56 -8.64 15.15
CA ALA A 58 -2.82 -7.50 16.02
C ALA A 58 -1.89 -7.55 17.24
N VAL A 59 -0.90 -6.65 17.29
CA VAL A 59 -0.11 -6.38 18.50
C VAL A 59 -0.72 -5.17 19.23
N PRO A 60 -0.98 -5.25 20.54
CA PRO A 60 -1.51 -4.12 21.30
C PRO A 60 -0.54 -2.93 21.26
N ARG A 61 -1.07 -1.72 21.04
CA ARG A 61 -0.29 -0.49 21.16
C ARG A 61 0.13 -0.36 22.63
N SER A 62 1.43 -0.23 22.90
CA SER A 62 1.92 -0.03 24.27
C SER A 62 1.28 1.24 24.86
N PRO A 63 0.67 1.17 26.07
CA PRO A 63 0.15 2.36 26.72
C PRO A 63 1.31 3.30 27.04
N GLN A 64 1.27 4.52 26.50
CA GLN A 64 2.15 5.61 26.93
C GLN A 64 1.65 6.08 28.31
N ASN A 65 2.50 5.92 29.33
CA ASN A 65 2.34 6.55 30.64
C ASN A 65 2.87 7.98 30.59
#